data_AF-A0A812Y815-F1
#
_entry.id   AF-A0A812Y815-F1
#
_cell.length_a   1.000
_cell.length_b   1.000
_cell.length_c   1.000
_cell.angle_alpha   90.00
_cell.angle_beta   90.00
_cell.angle_gamma   90.00
#
_symmetry.space_group_name_H-M   'P 1'
#
loop_
_entity.id
_entity.type
_entity.pdbx_description
1 polymer ?
#
loop_
_entity_poly.entity_id
_entity_poly.type
_entity_poly.pdbx_seq_one_letter_code
_entity_poly.pdbx_strand_id
1 'polypeptide(L)'
;MGNSNAALGQLQKHRGGWLLCLDENQRVKCVTRQQAQPSDARLAAERAREESKAQLDSLMRELFRLQDLNKNGFLEEQELIKLNHKIAMLHYGKDSKNADRNEVEQKYRNHFREHLDAEGNPVDFHRFKEYMIGMLNSIDPDPRVQEMTLEQWIAEAESGRAAFFCNSMSSQPGP
;
A
#
# COMPACT_ATOMS: atom_id res chain seq x y z
N MET A 1 -30.61 32.65 51.01
CA MET A 1 -31.02 31.69 49.95
C MET A 1 -31.37 32.48 48.72
N GLY A 2 -30.72 32.18 47.58
CA GLY A 2 -31.10 32.64 46.25
C GLY A 2 -30.72 34.09 45.91
N ASN A 3 -29.67 34.26 45.10
CA ASN A 3 -29.90 34.87 43.80
C ASN A 3 -28.82 34.47 42.79
N SER A 4 -29.32 33.98 41.67
CA SER A 4 -28.63 33.51 40.49
C SER A 4 -27.76 34.58 39.85
N ASN A 5 -26.63 34.19 39.27
CA ASN A 5 -26.49 34.25 37.81
C ASN A 5 -25.23 33.51 37.35
N ALA A 6 -25.46 32.46 36.57
CA ALA A 6 -24.47 31.88 35.69
C ALA A 6 -24.07 32.95 34.67
N ALA A 7 -22.83 33.45 34.77
CA ALA A 7 -22.18 34.15 33.68
C ALA A 7 -21.39 33.12 32.89
N LEU A 8 -22.05 32.61 31.85
CA LEU A 8 -21.48 31.92 30.72
C LEU A 8 -20.13 32.56 30.33
N GLY A 9 -19.05 31.78 30.42
CA GLY A 9 -17.75 32.18 29.87
C GLY A 9 -17.94 32.53 28.40
N GLN A 10 -17.68 33.79 28.06
CA GLN A 10 -17.78 34.25 26.69
C GLN A 10 -16.64 33.64 25.88
N LEU A 11 -16.99 32.73 24.97
CA LEU A 11 -16.10 32.21 23.96
C LEU A 11 -15.92 33.25 22.87
N GLN A 12 -14.82 33.99 22.92
CA GLN A 12 -14.42 34.86 21.81
C GLN A 12 -13.64 34.04 20.78
N LYS A 13 -14.21 33.92 19.58
CA LYS A 13 -13.61 33.25 18.43
C LYS A 13 -12.58 34.17 17.78
N HIS A 14 -11.31 33.82 17.87
CA HIS A 14 -10.26 34.37 17.00
C HIS A 14 -9.90 33.39 15.88
N ARG A 15 -9.48 33.92 14.73
CA ARG A 15 -8.87 33.13 13.65
C ARG A 15 -7.57 32.52 14.18
N GLY A 16 -7.58 31.23 14.54
CA GLY A 16 -6.34 30.51 14.87
C GLY A 16 -6.40 29.41 15.94
N GLY A 17 -7.51 29.21 16.65
CA GLY A 17 -7.65 28.08 17.60
C GLY A 17 -7.29 28.40 19.06
N TRP A 18 -7.49 27.41 19.93
CA TRP A 18 -7.49 27.52 21.39
C TRP A 18 -6.08 27.51 21.97
N LEU A 19 -5.73 28.51 22.77
CA LEU A 19 -4.51 28.55 23.56
C LEU A 19 -4.85 28.30 25.03
N LEU A 20 -4.40 27.17 25.59
CA LEU A 20 -4.36 27.00 27.05
C LEU A 20 -3.24 27.89 27.59
N CYS A 21 -3.60 28.91 28.36
CA CYS A 21 -2.63 29.67 29.14
C CYS A 21 -2.19 28.83 30.35
N LEU A 22 -0.90 28.47 30.40
CA LEU A 22 -0.23 28.02 31.61
C LEU A 22 0.82 29.06 32.03
N ASP A 23 0.94 29.15 33.35
CA ASP A 23 1.46 30.24 34.17
C ASP A 23 2.89 30.71 33.88
N GLU A 24 3.09 31.99 34.16
CA GLU A 24 4.21 32.87 33.80
C GLU A 24 5.35 32.80 34.83
N ASN A 25 6.36 31.94 34.65
CA ASN A 25 7.72 32.19 35.20
C ASN A 25 8.78 31.15 34.78
N GLN A 26 9.39 31.33 33.59
CA GLN A 26 10.82 31.07 33.44
C GLN A 26 11.36 31.74 32.17
N ARG A 27 12.33 32.62 32.41
CA ARG A 27 13.06 33.42 31.43
C ARG A 27 13.90 32.52 30.51
N VAL A 28 13.28 31.96 29.47
CA VAL A 28 14.00 31.35 28.35
C VAL A 28 14.43 32.47 27.42
N LYS A 29 15.74 32.62 27.22
CA LYS A 29 16.30 33.50 26.18
C LYS A 29 15.61 33.15 24.87
N CYS A 30 14.89 34.11 24.29
CA CYS A 30 14.35 34.02 22.94
C CYS A 30 15.54 33.88 21.98
N VAL A 31 15.92 32.63 21.69
CA VAL A 31 16.60 32.32 20.44
C VAL A 31 15.55 32.56 19.39
N THR A 32 15.84 33.48 18.48
CA THR A 32 14.98 33.90 17.37
C THR A 32 14.17 32.73 16.82
N ARG A 33 12.85 32.91 16.79
CA ARG A 33 11.96 32.20 15.87
C ARG A 33 12.44 32.54 14.45
N GLN A 34 13.49 31.87 13.98
CA GLN A 34 13.90 31.95 12.59
C GLN A 34 12.67 31.50 11.80
N GLN A 35 12.08 32.45 11.09
CA GLN A 35 11.03 32.19 10.13
C GLN A 35 11.65 31.23 9.11
N ALA A 36 11.23 29.95 9.15
CA ALA A 36 11.63 28.97 8.15
C ALA A 36 11.33 29.58 6.78
N GLN A 37 12.36 29.77 5.97
CA GLN A 37 12.21 30.45 4.68
C GLN A 37 11.31 29.58 3.79
N PRO A 38 10.47 30.17 2.91
CA PRO A 38 9.61 29.41 1.99
C PRO A 38 10.38 28.38 1.14
N SER A 39 11.68 28.61 0.91
CA SER A 39 12.61 27.69 0.26
C SER A 39 12.82 26.39 1.04
N ASP A 40 12.91 26.45 2.37
CA ASP A 40 13.18 25.29 3.21
C ASP A 40 11.97 24.35 3.25
N ALA A 41 10.76 24.92 3.33
CA ALA A 41 9.52 24.17 3.27
C ALA A 41 9.33 23.47 1.91
N ARG A 42 9.67 24.14 0.80
CA ARG A 42 9.59 23.55 -0.54
C ARG A 42 10.60 22.42 -0.73
N LEU A 43 11.84 22.59 -0.27
CA LEU A 43 12.86 21.55 -0.30
C LEU A 43 12.47 20.35 0.58
N ALA A 44 11.88 20.59 1.74
CA ALA A 44 11.38 19.52 2.61
C ALA A 44 10.25 18.73 1.95
N ALA A 45 9.29 19.41 1.30
CA ALA A 45 8.20 18.75 0.58
C ALA A 45 8.70 17.94 -0.63
N GLU A 46 9.70 18.45 -1.36
CA GLU A 46 10.32 17.74 -2.48
C GLU A 46 11.05 16.47 -2.01
N ARG A 47 11.82 16.56 -0.91
CA ARG A 47 12.46 15.39 -0.29
C ARG A 47 11.45 14.35 0.15
N ALA A 48 10.41 14.75 0.87
CA ALA A 48 9.37 13.84 1.32
C ALA A 48 8.68 13.12 0.13
N ARG A 49 8.50 13.82 -0.99
CA ARG A 49 7.95 13.22 -2.21
C ARG A 49 8.89 12.20 -2.84
N GLU A 50 10.18 12.49 -2.92
CA GLU A 50 11.17 11.55 -3.46
C GLU A 50 11.34 10.33 -2.54
N GLU A 51 11.29 10.52 -1.22
CA GLU A 51 11.31 9.44 -0.23
C GLU A 51 10.09 8.51 -0.40
N SER A 52 8.88 9.06 -0.55
CA SER A 52 7.68 8.24 -0.78
C SER A 52 7.73 7.49 -2.13
N LYS A 53 8.25 8.12 -3.19
CA LYS A 53 8.47 7.42 -4.47
C LYS A 53 9.47 6.27 -4.35
N ALA A 54 10.56 6.47 -3.61
CA ALA A 54 11.56 5.45 -3.37
C ALA A 54 10.98 4.29 -2.54
N GLN A 55 10.17 4.60 -1.54
CA GLN A 55 9.46 3.61 -0.74
C GLN A 55 8.50 2.78 -1.61
N LEU A 56 7.71 3.43 -2.47
CA LEU A 56 6.80 2.75 -3.38
C LEU A 56 7.55 1.84 -4.37
N ASP A 57 8.68 2.30 -4.93
CA ASP A 57 9.55 1.46 -5.79
C ASP A 57 10.07 0.23 -5.05
N SER A 58 10.49 0.40 -3.80
CA SER A 58 10.96 -0.71 -2.97
C SER A 58 9.86 -1.75 -2.72
N LEU A 59 8.64 -1.31 -2.39
CA LEU A 59 7.50 -2.19 -2.18
C LEU A 59 7.11 -2.92 -3.48
N MET A 60 7.11 -2.23 -4.63
CA MET A 60 6.85 -2.87 -5.93
C MET A 60 7.90 -3.94 -6.28
N ARG A 61 9.18 -3.68 -6.00
CA ARG A 61 10.25 -4.69 -6.19
C ARG A 61 10.04 -5.91 -5.31
N GLU A 62 9.64 -5.70 -4.06
CA GLU A 62 9.40 -6.79 -3.13
C GLU A 62 8.22 -7.64 -3.59
N LEU A 63 7.11 -7.01 -3.98
CA LEU A 63 5.97 -7.71 -4.55
C LEU A 63 6.36 -8.51 -5.81
N PHE A 64 7.11 -7.90 -6.73
CA PHE A 64 7.60 -8.60 -7.93
C PHE A 64 8.45 -9.82 -7.57
N ARG A 65 9.39 -9.70 -6.63
CA ARG A 65 10.23 -10.79 -6.14
C ARG A 65 9.43 -11.92 -5.50
N LEU A 66 8.31 -11.59 -4.85
CA LEU A 66 7.41 -12.59 -4.28
C LEU A 66 6.62 -13.33 -5.37
N GLN A 67 6.24 -12.64 -6.44
CA GLN A 67 5.50 -13.21 -7.58
C GLN A 67 6.39 -14.00 -8.55
N ASP A 68 7.65 -13.64 -8.72
CA ASP A 68 8.68 -14.42 -9.42
C ASP A 68 9.01 -15.67 -8.58
N LEU A 69 8.34 -16.78 -8.88
CA LEU A 69 8.40 -18.02 -8.10
C LEU A 69 9.69 -18.78 -8.39
N ASN A 70 10.16 -18.76 -9.64
CA ASN A 70 11.36 -19.48 -10.08
C ASN A 70 12.65 -18.65 -9.94
N LYS A 71 12.54 -17.35 -9.64
CA LYS A 71 13.63 -16.39 -9.43
C LYS A 71 14.47 -16.12 -10.69
N ASN A 72 13.85 -16.14 -11.87
CA ASN A 72 14.53 -15.87 -13.13
C ASN A 72 14.58 -14.37 -13.49
N GLY A 73 13.96 -13.50 -12.68
CA GLY A 73 13.90 -12.06 -12.92
C GLY A 73 12.75 -11.62 -13.82
N PHE A 74 11.85 -12.53 -14.19
CA PHE A 74 10.66 -12.28 -14.97
C PHE A 74 9.42 -12.79 -14.23
N LEU A 75 8.28 -12.13 -14.44
CA LEU A 75 6.99 -12.62 -13.99
C LEU A 75 6.32 -13.36 -15.15
N GLU A 76 6.11 -14.67 -14.99
CA GLU A 76 5.42 -15.50 -15.97
C GLU A 76 3.91 -15.59 -15.70
N GLU A 77 3.10 -15.79 -16.76
CA GLU A 77 1.64 -15.98 -16.66
C GLU A 77 1.29 -17.07 -15.63
N GLN A 78 2.03 -18.19 -15.66
CA GLN A 78 1.79 -19.33 -14.79
C GLN A 78 2.15 -19.07 -13.33
N GLU A 79 3.12 -18.20 -13.06
CA GLU A 79 3.50 -17.84 -11.70
C GLU A 79 2.41 -16.98 -11.05
N LEU A 80 1.90 -16.00 -11.79
CA LEU A 80 0.77 -15.19 -11.36
C LEU A 80 -0.45 -16.07 -11.05
N ILE A 81 -0.80 -17.01 -11.94
CA ILE A 81 -1.92 -17.94 -11.75
C ILE A 81 -1.72 -18.80 -10.49
N LYS A 82 -0.55 -19.46 -10.35
CA LYS A 82 -0.27 -20.38 -9.24
C LYS A 82 -0.33 -19.67 -7.89
N LEU A 83 0.30 -18.51 -7.78
CA LEU A 83 0.32 -17.75 -6.53
C LEU A 83 -1.10 -17.29 -6.16
N ASN A 84 -1.84 -16.72 -7.10
CA ASN A 84 -3.20 -16.27 -6.85
C ASN A 84 -4.17 -17.43 -6.55
N HIS A 85 -3.90 -18.63 -7.06
CA HIS A 85 -4.66 -19.82 -6.67
C HIS A 85 -4.46 -20.16 -5.19
N LYS A 86 -3.23 -20.06 -4.67
CA LYS A 86 -2.97 -20.23 -3.23
C LYS A 86 -3.66 -19.16 -2.40
N ILE A 87 -3.57 -17.91 -2.83
CA ILE A 87 -4.25 -16.79 -2.17
C ILE A 87 -5.77 -17.02 -2.13
N ALA A 88 -6.39 -17.40 -3.25
CA ALA A 88 -7.81 -17.70 -3.32
C ALA A 88 -8.23 -18.85 -2.38
N MET A 89 -7.44 -19.92 -2.33
CA MET A 89 -7.68 -21.02 -1.39
C MET A 89 -7.58 -20.57 0.08
N LEU A 90 -6.68 -19.64 0.41
CA LEU A 90 -6.54 -19.10 1.77
C LEU A 90 -7.73 -18.21 2.16
N HIS A 91 -8.21 -17.37 1.24
CA HIS A 91 -9.32 -16.45 1.52
C HIS A 91 -10.69 -17.12 1.55
N TYR A 92 -10.93 -18.06 0.62
CA TYR A 92 -12.26 -18.63 0.43
C TYR A 92 -12.39 -20.09 0.89
N GLY A 93 -11.26 -20.73 1.19
CA GLY A 93 -11.20 -22.17 1.44
C GLY A 93 -11.05 -22.97 0.14
N LYS A 94 -10.36 -24.12 0.22
CA LYS A 94 -10.01 -24.97 -0.93
C LYS A 94 -11.22 -25.44 -1.76
N ASP A 95 -12.34 -25.70 -1.11
CA ASP A 95 -13.55 -26.25 -1.76
C ASP A 95 -14.54 -25.16 -2.19
N SER A 96 -14.18 -23.89 -2.03
CA SER A 96 -15.00 -22.79 -2.51
C SER A 96 -14.91 -22.65 -4.02
N LYS A 97 -16.04 -22.30 -4.65
CA LYS A 97 -16.08 -21.95 -6.07
C LYS A 97 -15.09 -20.83 -6.44
N ASN A 98 -14.82 -19.89 -5.53
CA ASN A 98 -13.87 -18.80 -5.76
C ASN A 98 -12.40 -19.25 -5.71
N ALA A 99 -12.13 -20.45 -5.20
CA ALA A 99 -10.83 -21.09 -5.21
C ALA A 99 -10.75 -22.22 -6.25
N ASP A 100 -11.78 -22.35 -7.11
CA ASP A 100 -11.75 -23.30 -8.22
C ASP A 100 -10.57 -22.99 -9.14
N ARG A 101 -9.84 -24.04 -9.49
CA ARG A 101 -8.60 -23.90 -10.26
C ARG A 101 -8.85 -23.28 -11.63
N ASN A 102 -9.92 -23.68 -12.32
CA ASN A 102 -10.19 -23.21 -13.68
C ASN A 102 -10.66 -21.75 -13.67
N GLU A 103 -11.51 -21.39 -12.70
CA GLU A 103 -11.98 -20.01 -12.53
C GLU A 103 -10.81 -19.06 -12.23
N VAL A 104 -9.91 -19.44 -11.31
CA VAL A 104 -8.71 -18.65 -11.00
C VAL A 104 -7.77 -18.61 -12.20
N GLU A 105 -7.49 -19.75 -12.85
CA GLU A 105 -6.62 -19.80 -14.01
C GLU A 105 -7.10 -18.89 -15.13
N GLN A 106 -8.38 -18.97 -15.50
CA GLN A 106 -8.95 -18.14 -16.57
C GLN A 106 -8.92 -16.65 -16.20
N LYS A 107 -9.28 -16.31 -14.95
CA LYS A 107 -9.27 -14.92 -14.48
C LYS A 107 -7.88 -14.31 -14.57
N TYR A 108 -6.86 -14.99 -14.05
CA TYR A 108 -5.51 -14.43 -14.00
C TYR A 108 -4.76 -14.54 -15.33
N ARG A 109 -5.08 -15.53 -16.18
CA ARG A 109 -4.65 -15.54 -17.59
C ARG A 109 -5.15 -14.31 -18.33
N ASN A 110 -6.46 -14.03 -18.26
CA ASN A 110 -7.04 -12.85 -18.91
C ASN A 110 -6.40 -11.58 -18.38
N HIS A 111 -6.28 -11.48 -17.05
CA HIS A 111 -5.65 -10.33 -16.41
C HIS A 111 -4.21 -10.10 -16.91
N PHE A 112 -3.39 -11.15 -16.97
CA PHE A 112 -2.02 -11.07 -17.47
C PHE A 112 -1.98 -10.59 -18.92
N ARG A 113 -2.82 -11.16 -19.78
CA ARG A 113 -2.81 -10.84 -21.22
C ARG A 113 -3.39 -9.46 -21.54
N GLU A 114 -4.39 -9.03 -20.78
CA GLU A 114 -4.99 -7.72 -20.98
C GLU A 114 -4.07 -6.58 -20.52
N HIS A 115 -3.28 -6.79 -19.46
CA HIS A 115 -2.59 -5.69 -18.79
C HIS A 115 -1.06 -5.75 -18.85
N LEU A 116 -0.46 -6.94 -18.93
CA LEU A 116 0.99 -7.12 -18.92
C LEU A 116 1.51 -7.40 -20.33
N ASP A 117 1.13 -8.55 -20.91
CA ASP A 117 1.58 -8.98 -22.23
C ASP A 117 0.53 -9.85 -22.94
N ALA A 118 0.01 -9.36 -24.07
CA ALA A 118 -1.10 -9.98 -24.79
C ALA A 118 -0.81 -11.38 -25.34
N GLU A 119 0.45 -11.70 -25.58
CA GLU A 119 0.89 -13.00 -26.06
C GLU A 119 1.20 -13.98 -24.91
N GLY A 120 1.23 -13.48 -23.67
CA GLY A 120 1.56 -14.26 -22.48
C GLY A 120 3.06 -14.42 -22.26
N ASN A 121 3.89 -13.57 -22.87
CA ASN A 121 5.34 -13.61 -22.68
C ASN A 121 5.71 -13.18 -21.24
N PRO A 122 6.79 -13.75 -20.65
CA PRO A 122 7.28 -13.30 -19.35
C PRO A 122 7.65 -11.82 -19.37
N VAL A 123 7.30 -11.09 -18.31
CA VAL A 123 7.55 -9.64 -18.22
C VAL A 123 8.59 -9.31 -17.17
N ASP A 124 9.47 -8.33 -17.47
CA ASP A 124 10.45 -7.86 -16.51
C ASP A 124 9.83 -6.91 -15.46
N PHE A 125 10.66 -6.52 -14.48
CA PHE A 125 10.24 -5.59 -13.45
C PHE A 125 9.80 -4.21 -14.00
N HIS A 126 10.39 -3.75 -15.10
CA HIS A 126 10.04 -2.43 -15.67
C HIS A 126 8.61 -2.44 -16.17
N ARG A 127 8.24 -3.45 -16.98
CA ARG A 127 6.89 -3.63 -17.48
C ARG A 127 5.87 -3.81 -16.35
N PHE A 128 6.22 -4.63 -15.36
CA PHE A 128 5.40 -4.81 -14.17
C PHE A 128 5.19 -3.48 -13.42
N LYS A 129 6.25 -2.71 -13.20
CA LYS A 129 6.19 -1.43 -12.48
C LYS A 129 5.29 -0.41 -13.20
N GLU A 130 5.40 -0.28 -14.52
CA GLU A 130 4.53 0.62 -15.30
C GLU A 130 3.05 0.29 -15.08
N TYR A 131 2.73 -0.99 -15.16
CA TYR A 131 1.39 -1.49 -14.90
C TYR A 131 0.94 -1.18 -13.46
N MET A 132 1.77 -1.50 -12.46
CA MET A 132 1.45 -1.29 -11.05
C MET A 132 1.19 0.17 -10.71
N ILE A 133 1.97 1.10 -11.27
CA ILE A 133 1.73 2.55 -11.11
C ILE A 133 0.36 2.92 -11.68
N GLY A 134 0.00 2.42 -12.86
CA GLY A 134 -1.32 2.64 -13.46
C GLY A 134 -2.45 2.11 -12.58
N MET A 135 -2.32 0.87 -12.10
CA MET A 135 -3.29 0.22 -11.22
C MET A 135 -3.46 0.99 -9.91
N LEU A 136 -2.36 1.30 -9.20
CA LEU A 136 -2.41 2.02 -7.93
C LEU A 136 -3.08 3.39 -8.07
N ASN A 137 -2.74 4.15 -9.11
CA ASN A 137 -3.38 5.43 -9.39
C ASN A 137 -4.88 5.30 -9.71
N SER A 138 -5.31 4.18 -10.29
CA SER A 138 -6.73 3.91 -10.57
C SER A 138 -7.54 3.53 -9.33
N ILE A 139 -6.88 2.95 -8.32
CA ILE A 139 -7.49 2.61 -7.02
C ILE A 139 -7.59 3.88 -6.17
N ASP A 140 -6.45 4.51 -5.90
CA ASP A 140 -6.36 5.76 -5.14
C ASP A 140 -5.02 6.47 -5.45
N PRO A 141 -5.02 7.75 -5.89
CA PRO A 141 -3.80 8.49 -6.15
C PRO A 141 -3.05 8.94 -4.88
N ASP A 142 -3.62 8.78 -3.68
CA ASP A 142 -2.97 9.12 -2.42
C ASP A 142 -1.78 8.16 -2.14
N PRO A 143 -0.54 8.68 -2.03
CA PRO A 143 0.65 7.83 -1.86
C PRO A 143 0.60 6.95 -0.61
N ARG A 144 -0.05 7.40 0.47
CA ARG A 144 -0.16 6.61 1.69
C ARG A 144 -1.10 5.42 1.49
N VAL A 145 -2.21 5.62 0.76
CA VAL A 145 -3.12 4.52 0.40
C VAL A 145 -2.43 3.53 -0.55
N GLN A 146 -1.60 4.02 -1.47
CA GLN A 146 -0.83 3.15 -2.38
C GLN A 146 0.19 2.29 -1.63
N GLU A 147 0.94 2.88 -0.69
CA GLU A 147 1.87 2.16 0.18
C GLU A 147 1.14 1.08 0.98
N MET A 148 0.03 1.43 1.65
CA MET A 148 -0.78 0.48 2.41
C MET A 148 -1.34 -0.65 1.55
N THR A 149 -1.72 -0.33 0.30
CA THR A 149 -2.22 -1.30 -0.67
C THR A 149 -1.13 -2.31 -1.05
N LEU A 150 0.09 -1.83 -1.35
CA LEU A 150 1.22 -2.70 -1.64
C LEU A 150 1.63 -3.53 -0.43
N GLU A 151 1.65 -2.96 0.77
CA GLU A 151 1.93 -3.69 2.02
C GLU A 151 0.95 -4.85 2.21
N GLN A 152 -0.34 -4.63 1.96
CA GLN A 152 -1.36 -5.68 2.01
C GLN A 152 -1.14 -6.77 0.95
N TRP A 153 -0.89 -6.38 -0.31
CA TRP A 153 -0.64 -7.35 -1.38
C TRP A 153 0.64 -8.16 -1.16
N ILE A 154 1.68 -7.56 -0.57
CA ILE A 154 2.89 -8.24 -0.14
C ILE A 154 2.54 -9.30 0.91
N ALA A 155 1.78 -8.94 1.95
CA ALA A 155 1.38 -9.88 2.99
C ALA A 155 0.54 -11.05 2.44
N GLU A 156 -0.33 -10.79 1.46
CA GLU A 156 -1.09 -11.84 0.75
C GLU A 156 -0.17 -12.74 -0.08
N ALA A 157 0.78 -12.15 -0.82
CA ALA A 157 1.76 -12.91 -1.60
C ALA A 157 2.66 -13.77 -0.71
N GLU A 158 3.12 -13.27 0.44
CA GLU A 158 3.86 -14.04 1.44
C GLU A 158 3.05 -15.23 1.96
N SER A 159 1.79 -14.99 2.30
CA SER A 159 0.86 -16.04 2.75
C SER A 159 0.63 -17.09 1.66
N GLY A 160 0.41 -16.66 0.42
CA GLY A 160 0.29 -17.53 -0.75
C GLY A 160 1.56 -18.37 -0.98
N ARG A 161 2.75 -17.78 -0.81
CA ARG A 161 4.03 -18.49 -0.89
C ARG A 161 4.14 -19.56 0.19
N ALA A 162 3.79 -19.23 1.43
CA ALA A 162 3.82 -20.19 2.53
C ALA A 162 2.86 -21.38 2.29
N ALA A 163 1.71 -21.13 1.67
CA ALA A 163 0.71 -22.15 1.37
C ALA A 163 1.16 -23.21 0.35
N PHE A 164 2.22 -22.98 -0.45
CA PHE A 164 2.80 -24.04 -1.28
C PHE A 164 3.38 -25.21 -0.45
N PHE A 165 3.78 -24.95 0.80
CA PHE A 165 4.37 -25.95 1.70
C PHE A 165 3.34 -26.58 2.65
N CYS A 166 2.06 -26.20 2.54
CA CYS A 166 1.00 -26.74 3.37
C CYS A 166 0.31 -27.92 2.66
N ASN A 167 0.43 -29.13 3.22
CA ASN A 167 -0.08 -30.36 2.59
C ASN A 167 -1.60 -30.34 2.34
N SER A 168 -2.39 -29.72 3.22
CA SER A 168 -3.85 -29.56 3.02
C SER A 168 -4.19 -28.64 1.84
N MET A 169 -3.25 -27.80 1.43
CA MET A 169 -3.36 -26.83 0.35
C MET A 169 -2.70 -27.30 -0.94
N SER A 170 -2.31 -28.58 -1.04
CA SER A 170 -1.77 -29.15 -2.27
C SER A 170 -2.84 -29.15 -3.38
N SER A 171 -2.48 -28.56 -4.52
CA SER A 171 -3.18 -28.71 -5.79
C SER A 171 -2.44 -29.81 -6.53
N GLN A 172 -3.09 -30.92 -6.91
CA GLN A 172 -2.39 -31.96 -7.66
C GLN A 172 -1.76 -31.37 -8.93
N PRO A 173 -0.53 -31.77 -9.30
CA PRO A 173 -0.02 -31.45 -10.63
C PRO A 173 -1.01 -32.06 -11.64
N GLY A 174 -1.47 -31.24 -12.58
CA GLY A 174 -2.29 -31.76 -13.68
C GLY A 174 -1.46 -32.77 -14.50
N PRO A 175 -2.12 -33.72 -15.18
CA PRO A 175 -1.45 -34.71 -16.03
C PRO A 175 -0.59 -34.05 -17.12
#